data_AF-A0A7W1TZX6-F1
#
_entry.id   AF-A0A7W1TZX6-F1
#
_cell.length_a   1.000
_cell.length_b   1.000
_cell.length_c   1.000
_cell.angle_alpha   90.00
_cell.angle_beta   90.00
_cell.angle_gamma   90.00
#
_symmetry.space_group_name_H-M   'P 1'
#
loop_
_entity.id
_entity.type
_entity.pdbx_description
1 polymer ?
#
loop_
_entity_poly.entity_id
_entity_poly.type
_entity_poly.pdbx_seq_one_letter_code
_entity_poly.pdbx_strand_id
1 'polypeptide(L)'
;MDHHIKGYFSQFRDDSPKGQFHKVIALHDGDSDLSWESVTRLIPQMSKGWFELAHLPAKDRIEFIGDFWLSKLPFHPLLAPFLQRFFDSLNDVGVFITQRTYDDPYEASLVYSLKNDSGFFRGALPATEQEISDLQKSFAPNILPNDYYAFLRVHNGFWKTTDCTGLIRSQDMPEKYATFQTLLEQEGSISTSRGKPVNPKALIPFYESFGMPFYQCFWAEWYPEQEMGNVYYSDSTKTIFDVESSDPSAESMAFSTFLDWLMFYMERID
;
A
#
# COMPACT_ATOMS: atom_id res chain seq x y z
N MET A 1 16.70 -10.48 11.57
CA MET A 1 16.12 -9.97 10.31
C MET A 1 15.73 -11.16 9.44
N ASP A 2 14.47 -11.19 9.02
CA ASP A 2 13.80 -12.23 8.21
C ASP A 2 14.59 -12.53 6.91
N HIS A 3 14.66 -13.81 6.52
CA HIS A 3 15.35 -14.23 5.30
C HIS A 3 14.73 -13.64 4.03
N HIS A 4 13.41 -13.41 4.01
CA HIS A 4 12.70 -12.73 2.93
C HIS A 4 13.18 -11.29 2.76
N ILE A 5 13.40 -10.56 3.87
CA ILE A 5 13.92 -9.19 3.85
C ILE A 5 15.33 -9.18 3.28
N LYS A 6 16.21 -10.09 3.74
CA LYS A 6 17.59 -10.19 3.23
C LYS A 6 17.64 -10.55 1.74
N GLY A 7 16.74 -11.43 1.28
CA GLY A 7 16.63 -11.79 -0.12
C GLY A 7 16.16 -10.61 -0.97
N TYR A 8 15.11 -9.92 -0.54
CA TYR A 8 14.54 -8.78 -1.26
C TYR A 8 15.51 -7.59 -1.30
N PHE A 9 16.01 -7.16 -0.15
CA PHE A 9 16.94 -6.03 0.00
C PHE A 9 18.40 -6.46 -0.20
N SER A 10 18.66 -7.22 -1.26
CA SER A 10 20.00 -7.63 -1.65
C SER A 10 20.59 -6.65 -2.67
N GLN A 11 21.84 -6.24 -2.45
CA GLN A 11 22.59 -5.42 -3.39
C GLN A 11 23.11 -6.27 -4.55
N PHE A 12 23.10 -5.72 -5.75
CA PHE A 12 23.78 -6.31 -6.90
C PHE A 12 25.29 -6.30 -6.62
N ARG A 13 25.90 -7.47 -6.67
CA ARG A 13 27.35 -7.65 -6.55
C ARG A 13 27.81 -8.68 -7.58
N ASP A 14 29.07 -8.58 -7.99
CA ASP A 14 29.66 -9.52 -8.97
C ASP A 14 29.63 -10.98 -8.49
N ASP A 15 29.57 -11.21 -7.17
CA ASP A 15 29.44 -12.53 -6.52
C ASP A 15 27.99 -12.94 -6.24
N SER A 16 27.02 -12.04 -6.39
CA SER A 16 25.58 -12.27 -6.19
C SER A 16 24.75 -11.52 -7.25
N PRO A 17 24.68 -12.03 -8.49
CA PRO A 17 23.98 -11.37 -9.61
C PRO A 17 22.45 -11.33 -9.45
N LYS A 18 21.91 -11.87 -8.35
CA LYS A 18 20.48 -11.85 -8.03
C LYS A 18 20.03 -10.63 -7.23
N GLY A 19 20.95 -9.72 -6.88
CA GLY A 19 20.62 -8.50 -6.15
C GLY A 19 19.65 -7.60 -6.92
N GLN A 20 18.61 -7.13 -6.25
CA GLN A 20 17.56 -6.30 -6.88
C GLN A 20 17.90 -4.81 -6.92
N PHE A 21 18.86 -4.37 -6.12
CA PHE A 21 19.18 -2.97 -5.93
C PHE A 21 20.65 -2.69 -6.18
N HIS A 22 20.97 -1.57 -6.81
CA HIS A 22 22.33 -1.05 -6.84
C HIS A 22 22.84 -0.73 -5.43
N LYS A 23 22.00 -0.13 -4.58
CA LYS A 23 22.36 0.21 -3.21
C LYS A 23 21.20 -0.01 -2.24
N VAL A 24 21.53 -0.51 -1.06
CA VAL A 24 20.61 -0.74 0.05
C VAL A 24 21.28 -0.27 1.33
N ILE A 25 20.59 0.57 2.10
CA ILE A 25 21.03 1.03 3.41
C ILE A 25 19.90 0.79 4.40
N ALA A 26 20.13 -0.06 5.39
CA ALA A 26 19.25 -0.23 6.53
C ALA A 26 19.63 0.81 7.60
N LEU A 27 18.82 1.87 7.74
CA LEU A 27 19.10 2.96 8.71
C LEU A 27 18.96 2.52 10.18
N HIS A 28 18.26 1.43 10.41
CA HIS A 28 18.00 0.88 11.74
C HIS A 28 19.09 -0.11 12.19
N ASP A 29 20.02 -0.45 11.28
CA ASP A 29 21.22 -1.19 11.64
C ASP A 29 22.25 -0.19 12.20
N GLY A 30 22.80 -0.48 13.38
CA GLY A 30 23.71 0.41 14.11
C GLY A 30 25.03 0.74 13.41
N ASP A 31 25.27 0.16 12.23
CA ASP A 31 26.46 0.38 11.39
C ASP A 31 26.26 1.52 10.37
N SER A 32 25.09 2.18 10.34
CA SER A 32 24.86 3.30 9.43
C SER A 32 25.41 4.61 10.03
N ASP A 33 26.61 5.03 9.64
CA ASP A 33 27.22 6.32 10.01
C ASP A 33 26.55 7.54 9.31
N LEU A 34 25.34 7.37 8.79
CA LEU A 34 24.67 8.42 8.03
C LEU A 34 24.07 9.46 8.97
N SER A 35 24.56 10.70 8.84
CA SER A 35 23.93 11.83 9.50
C SER A 35 22.59 12.19 8.84
N TRP A 36 21.72 12.87 9.58
CA TRP A 36 20.47 13.39 9.05
C TRP A 36 20.69 14.26 7.81
N GLU A 37 21.69 15.13 7.82
CA GLU A 37 22.02 15.99 6.68
C GLU A 37 22.44 15.20 5.44
N SER A 38 23.03 14.02 5.62
CA SER A 38 23.41 13.13 4.52
C SER A 38 22.17 12.45 3.95
N VAL A 39 21.26 11.98 4.82
CA VAL A 39 20.00 11.37 4.41
C VAL A 39 19.10 12.36 3.67
N THR A 40 18.93 13.59 4.17
CA THR A 40 18.09 14.60 3.49
C THR A 40 18.67 15.03 2.15
N ARG A 41 19.99 14.96 1.95
CA ARG A 41 20.59 15.20 0.62
C ARG A 41 20.27 14.09 -0.38
N LEU A 42 20.21 12.84 0.09
CA LEU A 42 19.87 11.70 -0.75
C LEU A 42 18.37 11.65 -1.04
N ILE A 43 17.54 11.93 -0.03
CA ILE A 43 16.08 11.86 -0.10
C ILE A 43 15.52 13.14 0.56
N PRO A 44 15.33 14.23 -0.20
CA PRO A 44 14.86 15.51 0.34
C PRO A 44 13.50 15.41 1.03
N GLN A 45 12.62 14.52 0.56
CA GLN A 45 11.30 14.28 1.14
C GLN A 45 11.30 13.38 2.39
N MET A 46 12.46 12.89 2.83
CA MET A 46 12.54 12.04 4.03
C MET A 46 12.02 12.81 5.23
N SER A 47 11.24 12.15 6.09
CA SER A 47 10.82 12.75 7.36
C SER A 47 11.89 12.56 8.43
N LYS A 48 12.15 13.61 9.22
CA LYS A 48 13.08 13.52 10.36
C LYS A 48 12.61 12.48 11.37
N GLY A 49 11.29 12.34 11.54
CA GLY A 49 10.70 11.33 12.43
C GLY A 49 11.07 9.90 12.04
N TRP A 50 11.11 9.55 10.76
CA TRP A 50 11.56 8.22 10.33
C TRP A 50 13.05 7.99 10.58
N PHE A 51 13.88 9.02 10.41
CA PHE A 51 15.30 8.92 10.75
C PHE A 51 15.50 8.70 12.25
N GLU A 52 14.83 9.48 13.09
CA GLU A 52 14.90 9.34 14.55
C GLU A 52 14.35 7.99 15.02
N LEU A 53 13.23 7.54 14.45
CA LEU A 53 12.64 6.22 14.70
C LEU A 53 13.63 5.09 14.44
N ALA A 54 14.39 5.15 13.35
CA ALA A 54 15.35 4.10 12.99
C ALA A 54 16.39 3.83 14.09
N HIS A 55 16.72 4.84 14.90
CA HIS A 55 17.71 4.76 15.98
C HIS A 55 17.13 4.27 17.32
N LEU A 56 15.81 4.07 17.41
CA LEU A 56 15.17 3.49 18.60
C LEU A 56 15.31 1.97 18.61
N PRO A 57 15.25 1.31 19.79
CA PRO A 57 15.14 -0.15 19.88
C PRO A 57 13.93 -0.69 19.09
N ALA A 58 14.04 -1.89 18.52
CA ALA A 58 12.99 -2.51 17.70
C ALA A 58 11.60 -2.53 18.38
N LYS A 59 11.56 -2.83 19.68
CA LYS A 59 10.31 -2.82 20.46
C LYS A 59 9.64 -1.44 20.47
N ASP A 60 10.43 -0.40 20.72
CA ASP A 60 9.95 0.98 20.79
C ASP A 60 9.51 1.46 19.40
N ARG A 61 10.17 1.01 18.32
CA ARG A 61 9.73 1.28 16.94
C ARG A 61 8.35 0.69 16.64
N ILE A 62 8.13 -0.57 17.03
CA ILE A 62 6.85 -1.26 16.85
C ILE A 62 5.74 -0.53 17.62
N GLU A 63 5.97 -0.25 18.91
CA GLU A 63 5.00 0.43 19.77
C GLU A 63 4.65 1.83 19.23
N PHE A 64 5.68 2.63 18.93
CA PHE A 64 5.49 3.99 18.41
C PHE A 64 4.73 4.01 17.08
N ILE A 65 5.04 3.10 16.15
CA ILE A 65 4.35 3.05 14.86
C ILE A 65 2.91 2.54 15.03
N GLY A 66 2.67 1.60 15.93
CA GLY A 66 1.31 1.17 16.29
C GLY A 66 0.45 2.33 16.78
N ASP A 67 0.95 3.09 17.74
CA ASP A 67 0.27 4.29 18.26
C ASP A 67 0.11 5.37 17.19
N PHE A 68 1.12 5.55 16.33
CA PHE A 68 1.04 6.49 15.22
C PHE A 68 -0.09 6.15 14.25
N TRP A 69 -0.23 4.89 13.84
CA TRP A 69 -1.34 4.44 12.98
C TRP A 69 -2.70 4.71 13.65
N LEU A 70 -2.86 4.34 14.93
CA LEU A 70 -4.09 4.59 15.69
C LEU A 70 -4.43 6.08 15.80
N SER A 71 -3.43 6.95 15.88
CA SER A 71 -3.63 8.39 15.96
C SER A 71 -4.01 9.05 14.62
N LYS A 72 -3.69 8.39 13.50
CA LYS A 72 -3.87 8.93 12.15
C LYS A 72 -5.11 8.42 11.45
N LEU A 73 -5.45 7.16 11.65
CA LEU A 73 -6.59 6.54 11.01
C LEU A 73 -7.89 6.92 11.74
N PRO A 74 -8.99 7.12 11.00
CA PRO A 74 -10.27 7.43 11.62
C PRO A 74 -10.76 6.26 12.48
N PHE A 75 -11.68 6.56 13.40
CA PHE A 75 -12.27 5.54 14.25
C PHE A 75 -12.99 4.49 13.40
N HIS A 76 -12.62 3.23 13.60
CA HIS A 76 -13.31 2.08 13.06
C HIS A 76 -13.39 0.99 14.14
N PRO A 77 -14.56 0.37 14.40
CA PRO A 77 -14.77 -0.50 15.57
C PRO A 77 -13.78 -1.66 15.70
N LEU A 78 -13.32 -2.17 14.55
CA LEU A 78 -12.41 -3.33 14.49
C LEU A 78 -10.93 -2.94 14.37
N LEU A 79 -10.62 -1.67 14.12
CA LEU A 79 -9.26 -1.24 13.78
C LEU A 79 -8.29 -1.38 14.94
N ALA A 80 -8.65 -0.88 16.13
CA ALA A 80 -7.79 -0.97 17.30
C ALA A 80 -7.40 -2.42 17.67
N PRO A 81 -8.36 -3.36 17.84
CA PRO A 81 -8.00 -4.75 18.12
C PRO A 81 -7.28 -5.43 16.96
N PHE A 82 -7.55 -5.03 15.70
CA PHE A 82 -6.81 -5.54 14.55
C PHE A 82 -5.34 -5.09 14.57
N LEU A 83 -5.08 -3.79 14.69
CA LEU A 83 -3.73 -3.24 14.70
C LEU A 83 -2.92 -3.82 15.86
N GLN A 84 -3.53 -3.98 17.04
CA GLN A 84 -2.87 -4.65 18.16
C GLN A 84 -2.36 -6.05 17.78
N ARG A 85 -3.22 -6.90 17.19
CA ARG A 85 -2.81 -8.25 16.73
C ARG A 85 -1.73 -8.18 15.65
N PHE A 86 -1.87 -7.25 14.70
CA PHE A 86 -0.90 -7.05 13.63
C PHE A 86 0.49 -6.68 14.18
N PHE A 87 0.57 -5.64 15.01
CA PHE A 87 1.83 -5.18 15.60
C PHE A 87 2.44 -6.20 16.57
N ASP A 88 1.61 -6.95 17.31
CA ASP A 88 2.05 -8.08 18.13
C ASP A 88 2.67 -9.22 17.28
N SER A 89 2.31 -9.31 16.00
CA SER A 89 2.87 -10.30 15.07
C SER A 89 4.21 -9.89 14.44
N LEU A 90 4.64 -8.64 14.64
CA LEU A 90 5.88 -8.11 14.06
C LEU A 90 7.11 -8.48 14.90
N ASN A 91 8.19 -8.81 14.20
CA ASN A 91 9.51 -8.96 14.79
C ASN A 91 10.26 -7.62 14.84
N ASP A 92 10.07 -6.79 13.82
CA ASP A 92 10.74 -5.49 13.71
C ASP A 92 9.98 -4.54 12.77
N VAL A 93 10.22 -3.23 12.95
CA VAL A 93 9.90 -2.18 11.99
C VAL A 93 11.20 -1.44 11.65
N GLY A 94 11.67 -1.57 10.42
CA GLY A 94 12.95 -1.02 9.97
C GLY A 94 12.78 0.03 8.88
N VAL A 95 13.68 1.01 8.84
CA VAL A 95 13.75 1.99 7.75
C VAL A 95 14.85 1.57 6.79
N PHE A 96 14.50 1.46 5.51
CA PHE A 96 15.42 1.13 4.42
C PHE A 96 15.47 2.26 3.40
N ILE A 97 16.68 2.57 2.94
CA ILE A 97 16.95 3.45 1.80
C ILE A 97 17.49 2.58 0.68
N THR A 98 16.89 2.66 -0.50
CA THR A 98 17.24 1.82 -1.65
C THR A 98 17.43 2.64 -2.90
N GLN A 99 18.30 2.16 -3.79
CA GLN A 99 18.51 2.69 -5.14
C GLN A 99 18.49 1.51 -6.11
N ARG A 100 17.57 1.51 -7.07
CA ARG A 100 17.38 0.37 -7.99
C ARG A 100 18.54 0.24 -8.96
N THR A 101 18.80 1.27 -9.76
CA THR A 101 19.99 1.40 -10.61
C THR A 101 20.86 2.57 -10.16
N TYR A 102 22.07 2.70 -10.71
CA TYR A 102 23.00 3.79 -10.34
C TYR A 102 22.44 5.18 -10.64
N ASP A 103 21.63 5.32 -11.69
CA ASP A 103 21.06 6.59 -12.15
C ASP A 103 19.69 6.88 -11.51
N ASP A 104 19.07 5.90 -10.84
CA ASP A 104 17.77 6.08 -10.21
C ASP A 104 17.87 6.93 -8.93
N PRO A 105 16.82 7.70 -8.59
CA PRO A 105 16.74 8.36 -7.29
C PRO A 105 16.69 7.35 -6.15
N TYR A 106 17.14 7.79 -4.96
CA TYR A 106 16.97 7.01 -3.75
C TYR A 106 15.51 7.04 -3.29
N GLU A 107 15.01 5.89 -2.86
CA GLU A 107 13.70 5.74 -2.23
C GLU A 107 13.86 5.30 -0.78
N ALA A 108 12.97 5.76 0.10
CA ALA A 108 12.86 5.29 1.47
C ALA A 108 11.60 4.44 1.64
N SER A 109 11.69 3.40 2.46
CA SER A 109 10.55 2.57 2.83
C SER A 109 10.63 2.17 4.30
N LEU A 110 9.47 2.16 4.95
CA LEU A 110 9.28 1.56 6.26
C LEU A 110 8.88 0.09 6.05
N VAL A 111 9.61 -0.83 6.69
CA VAL A 111 9.47 -2.27 6.47
C VAL A 111 9.01 -2.93 7.76
N TYR A 112 7.86 -3.58 7.71
CA TYR A 112 7.23 -4.30 8.82
C TYR A 112 7.56 -5.78 8.69
N SER A 113 8.57 -6.26 9.44
CA SER A 113 9.00 -7.66 9.42
C SER A 113 8.09 -8.50 10.30
N LEU A 114 7.50 -9.57 9.75
CA LEU A 114 6.70 -10.51 10.54
C LEU A 114 7.59 -11.47 11.33
N LYS A 115 7.06 -12.01 12.43
CA LYS A 115 7.70 -13.11 13.17
C LYS A 115 7.70 -14.40 12.35
N ASN A 116 8.59 -15.33 12.72
CA ASN A 116 8.69 -16.68 12.15
C ASN A 116 8.88 -16.71 10.63
N ASP A 117 9.61 -15.73 10.09
CA ASP A 117 9.92 -15.65 8.67
C ASP A 117 8.68 -15.73 7.77
N SER A 118 7.59 -15.10 8.20
CA SER A 118 6.30 -15.13 7.49
C SER A 118 6.20 -14.02 6.43
N GLY A 119 7.30 -13.33 6.14
CA GLY A 119 7.37 -12.22 5.19
C GLY A 119 7.31 -10.85 5.87
N PHE A 120 7.00 -9.83 5.08
CA PHE A 120 7.03 -8.44 5.50
C PHE A 120 6.04 -7.58 4.70
N PHE A 121 5.76 -6.39 5.24
CA PHE A 121 5.08 -5.33 4.51
C PHE A 121 6.02 -4.15 4.32
N ARG A 122 5.75 -3.33 3.31
CA ARG A 122 6.51 -2.11 3.04
C ARG A 122 5.55 -0.96 2.83
N GLY A 123 5.80 0.14 3.51
CA GLY A 123 5.12 1.40 3.27
C GLY A 123 6.07 2.44 2.73
N ALA A 124 5.64 3.15 1.69
CA ALA A 124 6.36 4.32 1.20
C ALA A 124 6.19 5.51 2.15
N LEU A 125 6.94 6.58 1.88
CA LEU A 125 6.82 7.82 2.63
C LEU A 125 5.37 8.33 2.63
N PRO A 126 4.94 9.04 3.69
CA PRO A 126 3.65 9.71 3.72
C PRO A 126 3.44 10.65 2.53
N ALA A 127 2.20 10.74 2.05
CA ALA A 127 1.82 11.72 1.05
C ALA A 127 1.88 13.12 1.65
N THR A 128 2.43 14.06 0.89
CA THR A 128 2.42 15.48 1.20
C THR A 128 1.00 16.04 1.03
N GLU A 129 0.69 17.15 1.72
CA GLU A 129 -0.61 17.82 1.53
C GLU A 129 -0.82 18.30 0.08
N GLN A 130 0.27 18.58 -0.65
CA GLN A 130 0.21 18.91 -2.07
C GLN A 130 -0.21 17.70 -2.90
N GLU A 131 0.40 16.53 -2.69
CA GLU A 131 0.01 15.29 -3.38
C GLU A 131 -1.44 14.89 -3.08
N ILE A 132 -1.90 15.05 -1.83
CA ILE A 132 -3.31 14.82 -1.47
C ILE A 132 -4.22 15.80 -2.21
N SER A 133 -3.87 17.09 -2.23
CA SER A 133 -4.65 18.12 -2.94
C SER A 133 -4.72 17.86 -4.43
N ASP A 134 -3.63 17.42 -5.04
CA ASP A 134 -3.57 17.13 -6.47
C ASP A 134 -4.37 15.87 -6.81
N LEU A 135 -4.29 14.83 -5.98
CA LEU A 135 -5.13 13.64 -6.11
C LEU A 135 -6.63 13.99 -6.05
N GLN A 136 -7.05 14.84 -5.10
CA GLN A 136 -8.43 15.32 -4.99
C GLN A 136 -8.89 16.05 -6.25
N LYS A 137 -8.03 16.88 -6.86
CA LYS A 137 -8.36 17.59 -8.10
C LYS A 137 -8.47 16.64 -9.28
N SER A 138 -7.60 15.64 -9.37
CA SER A 138 -7.59 14.67 -10.48
C SER A 138 -8.86 13.85 -10.60
N PHE A 139 -9.54 13.58 -9.48
CA PHE A 139 -10.75 12.75 -9.45
C PHE A 139 -12.05 13.53 -9.23
N ALA A 140 -12.01 14.88 -9.17
CA ALA A 140 -13.22 15.69 -9.05
C ALA A 140 -14.20 15.42 -10.22
N PRO A 141 -15.51 15.26 -9.96
CA PRO A 141 -16.22 15.56 -8.71
C PRO A 141 -16.28 14.41 -7.69
N ASN A 142 -15.67 13.26 -7.98
CA ASN A 142 -15.69 12.11 -7.08
C ASN A 142 -14.85 12.41 -5.83
N ILE A 143 -15.46 12.26 -4.65
CA ILE A 143 -14.77 12.43 -3.37
C ILE A 143 -14.32 11.04 -2.92
N LEU A 144 -13.02 10.76 -2.98
CA LEU A 144 -12.49 9.48 -2.49
C LEU A 144 -12.67 9.38 -0.96
N PRO A 145 -12.67 8.16 -0.39
CA PRO A 145 -12.88 7.96 1.04
C PRO A 145 -11.89 8.71 1.94
N ASN A 146 -12.37 9.20 3.08
CA ASN A 146 -11.54 9.95 4.03
C ASN A 146 -10.49 9.06 4.70
N ASP A 147 -10.85 7.81 4.97
CA ASP A 147 -9.98 6.81 5.56
C ASP A 147 -8.82 6.42 4.62
N TYR A 148 -9.05 6.42 3.31
CA TYR A 148 -8.00 6.29 2.29
C TYR A 148 -7.03 7.47 2.33
N TYR A 149 -7.54 8.71 2.34
CA TYR A 149 -6.68 9.89 2.48
C TYR A 149 -5.92 9.93 3.82
N ALA A 150 -6.51 9.41 4.89
CA ALA A 150 -5.84 9.28 6.18
C ALA A 150 -4.70 8.26 6.10
N PHE A 151 -4.93 7.12 5.43
CA PHE A 151 -3.90 6.11 5.24
C PHE A 151 -2.75 6.60 4.34
N LEU A 152 -3.03 7.36 3.28
CA LEU A 152 -1.97 7.94 2.44
C LEU A 152 -1.01 8.85 3.23
N ARG A 153 -1.49 9.48 4.31
CA ARG A 153 -0.67 10.26 5.26
C ARG A 153 0.15 9.41 6.24
N VAL A 154 -0.11 8.10 6.28
CA VAL A 154 0.73 7.11 6.94
C VAL A 154 1.71 6.52 5.92
N HIS A 155 1.19 6.05 4.79
CA HIS A 155 1.93 5.46 3.68
C HIS A 155 1.33 5.82 2.32
N ASN A 156 2.07 6.56 1.49
CA ASN A 156 1.71 6.81 0.10
C ASN A 156 2.12 5.63 -0.80
N GLY A 157 1.40 4.53 -0.65
CA GLY A 157 1.69 3.24 -1.27
C GLY A 157 2.18 2.21 -0.24
N PHE A 158 1.72 0.98 -0.40
CA PHE A 158 1.86 -0.08 0.60
C PHE A 158 1.83 -1.47 -0.06
N TRP A 159 2.81 -2.33 0.27
CA TRP A 159 3.06 -3.60 -0.43
C TRP A 159 3.29 -4.75 0.55
N LYS A 160 2.74 -5.92 0.24
CA LYS A 160 3.09 -7.20 0.87
C LYS A 160 4.31 -7.80 0.18
N THR A 161 5.13 -8.63 0.84
CA THR A 161 6.31 -9.26 0.22
C THR A 161 6.01 -9.96 -1.10
N THR A 162 4.88 -10.64 -1.17
CA THR A 162 4.48 -11.40 -2.36
C THR A 162 3.93 -10.51 -3.47
N ASP A 163 3.48 -9.30 -3.13
CA ASP A 163 2.81 -8.38 -4.05
C ASP A 163 3.75 -7.24 -4.48
N CYS A 164 4.15 -7.27 -5.75
CA CYS A 164 5.07 -6.30 -6.33
C CYS A 164 4.39 -4.97 -6.72
N THR A 165 3.06 -4.89 -6.74
CA THR A 165 2.31 -3.71 -7.20
C THR A 165 1.55 -3.01 -6.09
N GLY A 166 0.86 -3.75 -5.21
CA GLY A 166 0.27 -3.23 -3.97
C GLY A 166 -0.66 -2.02 -4.14
N LEU A 167 -0.73 -1.21 -3.08
CA LEU A 167 -1.47 0.05 -3.08
C LEU A 167 -0.75 1.08 -3.96
N ILE A 168 -1.50 1.65 -4.91
CA ILE A 168 -1.00 2.63 -5.88
C ILE A 168 -0.67 3.94 -5.16
N ARG A 169 0.47 4.55 -5.49
CA ARG A 169 0.85 5.86 -4.93
C ARG A 169 -0.06 6.95 -5.50
N SER A 170 -0.36 7.98 -4.71
CA SER A 170 -1.28 9.05 -5.08
C SER A 170 -0.91 9.75 -6.40
N GLN A 171 0.38 9.94 -6.65
CA GLN A 171 0.91 10.57 -7.86
C GLN A 171 0.76 9.70 -9.12
N ASP A 172 0.72 8.37 -8.95
CA ASP A 172 0.62 7.42 -10.06
C ASP A 172 -0.84 7.09 -10.39
N MET A 173 -1.76 7.38 -9.46
CA MET A 173 -3.17 7.04 -9.56
C MET A 173 -3.87 7.63 -10.81
N PRO A 174 -3.62 8.88 -11.24
CA PRO A 174 -4.21 9.40 -12.48
C PRO A 174 -3.76 8.65 -13.74
N GLU A 175 -2.48 8.31 -13.84
CA GLU A 175 -1.92 7.55 -14.97
C GLU A 175 -2.45 6.10 -14.98
N LYS A 176 -2.48 5.47 -13.80
CA LYS A 176 -3.04 4.13 -13.62
C LYS A 176 -4.52 4.08 -13.94
N TYR A 177 -5.29 5.08 -13.54
CA TYR A 177 -6.69 5.23 -13.92
C TYR A 177 -6.84 5.33 -15.45
N ALA A 178 -6.06 6.17 -16.13
CA ALA A 178 -6.14 6.30 -17.59
C ALA A 178 -5.81 4.98 -18.32
N THR A 179 -4.81 4.24 -17.84
CA THR A 179 -4.45 2.92 -18.36
C THR A 179 -5.57 1.90 -18.12
N PHE A 180 -6.15 1.90 -16.92
CA PHE A 180 -7.28 1.05 -16.57
C PHE A 180 -8.52 1.36 -17.41
N GLN A 181 -8.85 2.64 -17.65
CA GLN A 181 -9.96 3.01 -18.53
C GLN A 181 -9.73 2.54 -19.97
N THR A 182 -8.49 2.61 -20.47
CA THR A 182 -8.13 2.09 -21.79
C THR A 182 -8.35 0.57 -21.88
N LEU A 183 -8.01 -0.18 -20.82
CA LEU A 183 -8.29 -1.61 -20.72
C LEU A 183 -9.81 -1.87 -20.80
N LEU A 184 -10.59 -1.15 -20.01
CA LEU A 184 -12.05 -1.32 -19.97
C LEU A 184 -12.73 -0.95 -21.30
N GLU A 185 -12.22 0.03 -22.03
CA GLU A 185 -12.74 0.41 -23.36
C GLU A 185 -12.55 -0.70 -24.40
N GLN A 186 -11.47 -1.49 -24.30
CA GLN A 186 -11.23 -2.63 -25.19
C GLN A 186 -12.16 -3.81 -24.91
N GLU A 187 -12.61 -3.95 -23.67
CA GLU A 187 -13.37 -5.09 -23.17
C GLU A 187 -14.89 -5.00 -23.42
N GLY A 188 -15.40 -3.80 -23.72
CA GLY A 188 -16.83 -3.56 -24.01
C GLY A 188 -17.65 -3.23 -22.75
N SER A 189 -18.84 -3.83 -22.62
CA SER A 189 -19.74 -3.55 -21.47
C SER A 189 -19.36 -4.38 -20.24
N ILE A 190 -19.08 -3.71 -19.13
CA ILE A 190 -18.81 -4.33 -17.83
C ILE A 190 -20.11 -4.46 -17.05
N SER A 191 -20.25 -5.55 -16.29
CA SER A 191 -21.40 -5.76 -15.43
C SER A 191 -21.02 -6.35 -14.08
N THR A 192 -21.87 -6.16 -13.09
CA THR A 192 -21.71 -6.85 -11.80
C THR A 192 -22.00 -8.34 -11.93
N SER A 193 -21.69 -9.11 -10.89
CA SER A 193 -22.00 -10.54 -10.79
C SER A 193 -23.49 -10.88 -11.07
N ARG A 194 -24.41 -9.93 -10.86
CA ARG A 194 -25.84 -10.04 -11.13
C ARG A 194 -26.28 -9.50 -12.50
N GLY A 195 -25.33 -9.14 -13.37
CA GLY A 195 -25.61 -8.61 -14.70
C GLY A 195 -26.05 -7.15 -14.73
N LYS A 196 -25.90 -6.39 -13.63
CA LYS A 196 -26.18 -4.95 -13.63
C LYS A 196 -25.07 -4.24 -14.41
N PRO A 197 -25.39 -3.39 -15.42
CA PRO A 197 -24.37 -2.65 -16.14
C PRO A 197 -23.64 -1.69 -15.19
N VAL A 198 -22.32 -1.63 -15.30
CA VAL A 198 -21.45 -0.74 -14.52
C VAL A 198 -20.84 0.28 -15.47
N ASN A 199 -20.85 1.55 -15.08
CA ASN A 199 -20.13 2.59 -15.80
C ASN A 199 -18.61 2.46 -15.53
N PRO A 200 -17.77 2.19 -16.56
CA PRO A 200 -16.33 2.05 -16.38
C PRO A 200 -15.68 3.28 -15.71
N LYS A 201 -16.18 4.47 -16.01
CA LYS A 201 -15.66 5.75 -15.49
C LYS A 201 -15.98 5.98 -14.01
N ALA A 202 -16.86 5.19 -13.44
CA ALA A 202 -17.15 5.23 -12.00
C ALA A 202 -16.17 4.37 -11.19
N LEU A 203 -15.28 3.60 -11.83
CA LEU A 203 -14.33 2.72 -11.17
C LEU A 203 -12.94 3.34 -11.14
N ILE A 204 -12.45 3.63 -9.94
CA ILE A 204 -11.15 4.27 -9.73
C ILE A 204 -10.21 3.26 -9.05
N PRO A 205 -9.18 2.74 -9.74
CA PRO A 205 -8.29 1.73 -9.19
C PRO A 205 -7.38 2.37 -8.15
N PHE A 206 -7.31 1.78 -6.96
CA PHE A 206 -6.38 2.17 -5.91
C PHE A 206 -5.37 1.06 -5.55
N TYR A 207 -5.63 -0.17 -6.01
CA TYR A 207 -4.74 -1.31 -5.81
C TYR A 207 -4.74 -2.21 -7.05
N GLU A 208 -3.57 -2.76 -7.37
CA GLU A 208 -3.33 -3.70 -8.47
C GLU A 208 -2.65 -4.94 -7.90
N SER A 209 -3.15 -6.14 -8.25
CA SER A 209 -2.64 -7.39 -7.68
C SER A 209 -1.54 -8.01 -8.54
N PHE A 210 -0.32 -8.12 -7.98
CA PHE A 210 0.81 -8.84 -8.59
C PHE A 210 1.19 -8.40 -10.02
N GLY A 211 0.87 -7.17 -10.42
CA GLY A 211 1.05 -6.71 -11.81
C GLY A 211 0.21 -7.46 -12.84
N MET A 212 -0.81 -8.17 -12.38
CA MET A 212 -1.85 -8.77 -13.21
C MET A 212 -3.06 -7.82 -13.27
N PRO A 213 -3.92 -7.93 -14.30
CA PRO A 213 -5.08 -7.05 -14.47
C PRO A 213 -6.24 -7.41 -13.50
N PHE A 214 -5.91 -7.46 -12.21
CA PHE A 214 -6.83 -7.64 -11.10
C PHE A 214 -6.73 -6.39 -10.22
N TYR A 215 -7.85 -5.69 -10.07
CA TYR A 215 -7.87 -4.37 -9.45
C TYR A 215 -8.87 -4.33 -8.30
N GLN A 216 -8.51 -3.59 -7.26
CA GLN A 216 -9.48 -3.09 -6.29
C GLN A 216 -9.74 -1.63 -6.62
N CYS A 217 -11.03 -1.31 -6.78
CA CYS A 217 -11.48 -0.04 -7.29
C CYS A 217 -12.46 0.60 -6.32
N PHE A 218 -12.30 1.89 -6.07
CA PHE A 218 -13.38 2.68 -5.50
C PHE A 218 -14.50 2.81 -6.53
N TRP A 219 -15.75 2.64 -6.09
CA TRP A 219 -16.90 2.71 -6.99
C TRP A 219 -17.75 3.94 -6.70
N ALA A 220 -17.63 4.96 -7.55
CA ALA A 220 -18.28 6.26 -7.41
C ALA A 220 -19.81 6.25 -7.51
N GLU A 221 -20.43 5.09 -7.74
CA GLU A 221 -21.88 4.90 -7.74
C GLU A 221 -22.37 4.03 -6.56
N TRP A 222 -21.47 3.64 -5.64
CA TRP A 222 -21.78 2.81 -4.49
C TRP A 222 -21.22 3.42 -3.21
N TYR A 223 -22.13 3.85 -2.33
CA TYR A 223 -21.83 4.55 -1.08
C TYR A 223 -22.35 3.82 0.16
N PRO A 224 -21.83 2.62 0.48
CA PRO A 224 -22.15 1.97 1.74
C PRO A 224 -21.75 2.90 2.90
N GLU A 225 -22.62 3.00 3.91
CA GLU A 225 -22.32 3.80 5.12
C GLU A 225 -22.02 5.28 4.87
N GLN A 226 -22.47 5.84 3.73
CA GLN A 226 -22.27 7.24 3.31
C GLN A 226 -20.85 7.58 2.83
N GLU A 227 -19.95 6.60 2.69
CA GLU A 227 -18.64 6.76 2.04
C GLU A 227 -18.52 5.84 0.82
N MET A 228 -17.58 6.12 -0.09
CA MET A 228 -17.41 5.34 -1.31
C MET A 228 -16.83 3.95 -0.99
N GLY A 229 -17.55 2.90 -1.35
CA GLY A 229 -17.11 1.53 -1.16
C GLY A 229 -16.08 1.09 -2.20
N ASN A 230 -15.51 -0.09 -2.01
CA ASN A 230 -14.59 -0.69 -2.97
C ASN A 230 -15.01 -2.08 -3.45
N VAL A 231 -14.75 -2.33 -4.74
CA VAL A 231 -15.12 -3.54 -5.45
C VAL A 231 -13.93 -4.13 -6.17
N TYR A 232 -13.98 -5.45 -6.33
CA TYR A 232 -12.96 -6.18 -7.06
C TYR A 232 -13.33 -6.31 -8.53
N TYR A 233 -12.41 -5.92 -9.40
CA TYR A 233 -12.47 -6.17 -10.84
C TYR A 233 -11.49 -7.28 -11.22
N SER A 234 -11.98 -8.25 -11.98
CA SER A 234 -11.15 -9.27 -12.61
C SER A 234 -11.27 -9.22 -14.13
N ASP A 235 -10.15 -8.99 -14.81
CA ASP A 235 -10.12 -9.01 -16.28
C ASP A 235 -10.49 -10.38 -16.87
N SER A 236 -10.14 -11.45 -16.15
CA SER A 236 -10.45 -12.82 -16.59
C SER A 236 -11.95 -13.12 -16.68
N THR A 237 -12.75 -12.56 -15.77
CA THR A 237 -14.21 -12.75 -15.74
C THR A 237 -14.98 -11.54 -16.25
N LYS A 238 -14.30 -10.41 -16.48
CA LYS A 238 -14.88 -9.11 -16.88
C LYS A 238 -16.04 -8.68 -15.99
N THR A 239 -15.99 -9.11 -14.73
CA THR A 239 -17.09 -9.01 -13.77
C THR A 239 -16.63 -8.17 -12.59
N ILE A 240 -17.51 -7.27 -12.15
CA ILE A 240 -17.39 -6.59 -10.87
C ILE A 240 -18.01 -7.48 -9.80
N PHE A 241 -17.19 -7.91 -8.83
CA PHE A 241 -17.67 -8.61 -7.67
C PHE A 241 -18.11 -7.57 -6.63
N ASP A 242 -19.40 -7.57 -6.31
CA ASP A 242 -20.04 -6.66 -5.37
C ASP A 242 -20.54 -7.44 -4.14
N VAL A 243 -20.88 -6.72 -3.06
CA VAL A 243 -21.37 -7.29 -1.78
C VAL A 243 -22.65 -8.13 -1.96
N GLU A 244 -23.32 -7.98 -3.09
CA GLU A 244 -24.51 -8.73 -3.44
C GLU A 244 -24.22 -10.07 -4.16
N SER A 245 -22.97 -10.50 -4.31
CA SER A 245 -22.67 -11.80 -4.92
C SER A 245 -23.40 -12.93 -4.17
N SER A 246 -24.20 -13.71 -4.90
CA SER A 246 -24.97 -14.82 -4.35
C SER A 246 -24.19 -16.14 -4.30
N ASP A 247 -22.90 -16.08 -4.61
CA ASP A 247 -22.04 -17.26 -4.67
C ASP A 247 -21.37 -17.47 -3.30
N PRO A 248 -21.80 -18.47 -2.51
CA PRO A 248 -21.20 -18.77 -1.21
C PRO A 248 -19.74 -19.24 -1.30
N SER A 249 -19.22 -19.49 -2.51
CA SER A 249 -17.82 -19.85 -2.76
C SER A 249 -16.94 -18.69 -3.22
N ALA A 250 -17.52 -17.56 -3.63
CA ALA A 250 -16.79 -16.38 -4.03
C ALA A 250 -16.88 -15.33 -2.92
N GLU A 251 -15.81 -15.18 -2.13
CA GLU A 251 -15.63 -13.95 -1.36
C GLU A 251 -15.76 -12.80 -2.35
N SER A 252 -16.77 -11.93 -2.17
CA SER A 252 -17.07 -10.85 -3.11
C SER A 252 -15.91 -9.87 -3.26
N MET A 253 -14.93 -9.92 -2.35
CA MET A 253 -13.76 -9.03 -2.28
C MET A 253 -14.18 -7.55 -2.36
N ALA A 254 -15.41 -7.26 -1.93
CA ALA A 254 -16.00 -5.94 -1.91
C ALA A 254 -16.18 -5.51 -0.46
N PHE A 255 -15.76 -4.28 -0.16
CA PHE A 255 -15.69 -3.79 1.21
C PHE A 255 -16.40 -2.44 1.32
N SER A 256 -17.08 -2.22 2.44
CA SER A 256 -17.82 -0.98 2.71
C SER A 256 -16.88 0.21 2.90
N THR A 257 -15.71 -0.01 3.49
CA THR A 257 -14.71 1.05 3.72
C THR A 257 -13.34 0.64 3.16
N PHE A 258 -12.44 1.60 2.97
CA PHE A 258 -11.05 1.30 2.63
C PHE A 258 -10.35 0.60 3.81
N LEU A 259 -10.68 0.96 5.06
CA LEU A 259 -10.12 0.29 6.24
C LEU A 259 -10.48 -1.19 6.33
N ASP A 260 -11.70 -1.58 5.96
CA ASP A 260 -12.10 -2.99 5.89
C ASP A 260 -11.22 -3.76 4.90
N TRP A 261 -11.02 -3.18 3.70
CA TRP A 261 -10.12 -3.74 2.70
C TRP A 261 -8.67 -3.80 3.21
N LEU A 262 -8.18 -2.74 3.87
CA LEU A 262 -6.81 -2.67 4.38
C LEU A 262 -6.57 -3.75 5.43
N MET A 263 -7.51 -3.94 6.36
CA MET A 263 -7.43 -4.99 7.39
C MET A 263 -7.37 -6.35 6.71
N PHE A 264 -8.27 -6.65 5.78
CA PHE A 264 -8.26 -7.88 4.99
C PHE A 264 -6.93 -8.08 4.22
N TYR A 265 -6.42 -7.06 3.55
CA TYR A 265 -5.15 -7.12 2.81
C TYR A 265 -3.95 -7.46 3.71
N MET A 266 -3.98 -6.95 4.94
CA MET A 266 -2.96 -7.16 5.96
C MET A 266 -3.13 -8.49 6.72
N GLU A 267 -4.26 -9.19 6.57
CA GLU A 267 -4.45 -10.50 7.18
C GLU A 267 -3.44 -11.52 6.64
N ARG A 268 -3.10 -12.46 7.52
CA ARG A 268 -2.29 -13.61 7.18
C ARG A 268 -3.21 -14.62 6.49
N ILE A 269 -2.73 -15.19 5.39
CA ILE A 269 -3.30 -16.45 4.90
C ILE A 269 -2.67 -17.53 5.78
N ASP A 270 -3.48 -18.19 6.59
CA ASP A 270 -3.07 -19.32 7.43
C ASP A 270 -2.69 -20.56 6.61
#